data_AF-A0A9D2DJZ5-F1
#
_entry.id   AF-A0A9D2DJZ5-F1
#
_cell.length_a   1.000
_cell.length_b   1.000
_cell.length_c   1.000
_cell.angle_alpha   90.00
_cell.angle_beta   90.00
_cell.angle_gamma   90.00
#
_symmetry.space_group_name_H-M   'P 1'
#
loop_
_entity.id
_entity.type
_entity.pdbx_description
1 polymer ?
#
loop_
_entity_poly.entity_id
_entity_poly.type
_entity_poly.pdbx_seq_one_letter_code
_entity_poly.pdbx_strand_id
1 'polypeptide(L)'
;MSVAIAVAVPHPPLIVPGVGHGREREIQSTVDAYREVARRVAALQPDTVVVSSPHTTTYLDYLHIAPGPGARGTFARFGDTTDGSHVTYDEELVAELCRLAREEGIPAGTSGERERDLDWGVLVPLHFLQQAYDERRAAGTEPAPYRVVRMGISGPSPLQHYRMGQAIARAAERLDRRIAYVASGDLSHKLTEDGPYGLSPDGPVFDRLTCDAFASGNFLSLLTADPGLCERAAECGLRSFQIMAGALDRTPVSSELLSYEGPFGVGYGVACFLPTGPAGSDANRAFGEKYEAWHAADMERRRAGEDELVSLARAALEHRVRTGERLPLPADLPGSLLARRAGCFVSITKNGQLRGCIGTIAPTRSSLAQEIAANAVSAGLHDPRFPPVAEDELPELVYDVDVLGEPEPVGGREELDPRRYGVIVSTTDGRRGLLLPDLDGVDTIDEQLRIAARKGGIALSEDGVAIERFVVERHR
;
A
#
# COMPACT_ATOMS: atom_id res chain seq x y z
N MET A 1 21.64 17.40 14.76
CA MET A 1 20.97 16.38 13.95
C MET A 1 19.49 16.69 14.02
N SER A 2 18.83 16.91 12.88
CA SER A 2 17.42 17.27 12.82
C SER A 2 16.54 16.11 13.28
N VAL A 3 16.74 14.90 12.75
CA VAL A 3 16.11 13.68 13.31
C VAL A 3 16.94 13.17 14.49
N ALA A 4 16.36 13.18 15.69
CA ALA A 4 17.02 12.73 16.92
C ALA A 4 16.82 11.25 17.22
N ILE A 5 15.68 10.70 16.78
CA ILE A 5 15.28 9.30 16.98
C ILE A 5 14.16 8.99 15.98
N ALA A 6 14.12 7.76 15.49
CA ALA A 6 12.93 7.21 14.86
C ALA A 6 12.50 5.94 15.60
N VAL A 7 11.20 5.72 15.71
CA VAL A 7 10.62 4.52 16.31
C VAL A 7 9.56 3.94 15.39
N ALA A 8 9.52 2.62 15.29
CA ALA A 8 8.41 1.89 14.66
C ALA A 8 7.60 1.25 15.78
N VAL A 9 6.30 1.53 15.80
CA VAL A 9 5.43 1.12 16.90
C VAL A 9 4.07 0.65 16.36
N PRO A 10 3.50 -0.40 16.96
CA PRO A 10 2.16 -0.86 16.61
C PRO A 10 1.12 0.12 17.16
N HIS A 11 -0.15 -0.08 16.82
CA HIS A 11 -1.24 0.74 17.34
C HIS A 11 -2.54 -0.01 17.68
N PRO A 12 -2.49 -1.24 18.24
CA PRO A 12 -3.70 -1.91 18.69
C PRO A 12 -4.31 -1.09 19.84
N PRO A 13 -5.58 -0.65 19.76
CA PRO A 13 -6.21 0.08 20.88
C PRO A 13 -6.18 -0.71 22.20
N LEU A 14 -6.11 -2.05 22.12
CA LEU A 14 -6.00 -2.98 23.25
C LEU A 14 -4.88 -2.64 24.24
N ILE A 15 -3.75 -2.05 23.80
CA ILE A 15 -2.62 -1.76 24.71
C ILE A 15 -2.83 -0.50 25.56
N VAL A 16 -3.94 0.21 25.37
CA VAL A 16 -4.36 1.30 26.24
C VAL A 16 -5.19 0.71 27.39
N PRO A 17 -4.81 0.89 28.66
CA PRO A 17 -5.49 0.23 29.79
C PRO A 17 -7.00 0.47 29.87
N GLY A 18 -7.45 1.68 29.53
CA GLY A 18 -8.87 2.03 29.49
C GLY A 18 -9.67 1.29 28.42
N VAL A 19 -9.01 0.74 27.39
CA VAL A 19 -9.60 -0.09 26.33
C VAL A 19 -9.36 -1.58 26.58
N GLY A 20 -8.15 -1.95 26.95
CA GLY A 20 -7.72 -3.34 27.13
C GLY A 20 -8.32 -4.02 28.35
N HIS A 21 -8.63 -3.26 29.41
CA HIS A 21 -9.21 -3.77 30.66
C HIS A 21 -8.46 -5.00 31.24
N GLY A 22 -7.13 -5.00 31.15
CA GLY A 22 -6.25 -6.06 31.64
C GLY A 22 -5.73 -7.00 30.54
N ARG A 23 -6.32 -6.97 29.35
CA ARG A 23 -5.90 -7.79 28.20
C ARG A 23 -4.61 -7.30 27.55
N GLU A 24 -4.21 -6.05 27.80
CA GLU A 24 -2.90 -5.55 27.39
C GLU A 24 -1.74 -6.42 27.91
N ARG A 25 -1.94 -7.13 29.03
CA ARG A 25 -0.96 -8.06 29.61
C ARG A 25 -0.71 -9.31 28.77
N GLU A 26 -1.61 -9.64 27.84
CA GLU A 26 -1.43 -10.75 26.89
C GLU A 26 -0.32 -10.45 25.86
N ILE A 27 0.06 -9.17 25.71
CA ILE A 27 1.18 -8.68 24.90
C ILE A 27 2.09 -7.75 25.72
N GLN A 28 2.41 -8.17 26.95
CA GLN A 28 3.15 -7.36 27.91
C GLN A 28 4.54 -6.96 27.40
N SER A 29 5.20 -7.82 26.61
CA SER A 29 6.51 -7.48 26.03
C SER A 29 6.41 -6.28 25.08
N THR A 30 5.35 -6.23 24.28
CA THR A 30 5.03 -5.09 23.40
C THR A 30 4.76 -3.83 24.21
N VAL A 31 3.95 -3.91 25.27
CA VAL A 31 3.65 -2.77 26.15
C VAL A 31 4.92 -2.22 26.81
N ASP A 32 5.78 -3.09 27.32
CA ASP A 32 7.02 -2.71 27.99
C ASP A 32 8.02 -2.09 27.01
N ALA A 33 8.16 -2.69 25.82
CA ALA A 33 8.96 -2.11 24.74
C ALA A 33 8.44 -0.74 24.29
N TYR A 34 7.11 -0.57 24.20
CA TYR A 34 6.49 0.71 23.85
C TYR A 34 6.83 1.80 24.86
N ARG A 35 6.68 1.49 26.16
CA ARG A 35 7.04 2.41 27.25
C ARG A 35 8.51 2.78 27.17
N GLU A 36 9.39 1.83 26.90
CA GLU A 36 10.82 2.09 26.76
C GLU A 36 11.13 3.03 25.58
N VAL A 37 10.58 2.77 24.38
CA VAL A 37 10.80 3.68 23.24
C VAL A 37 10.21 5.07 23.49
N ALA A 38 9.03 5.16 24.13
CA ALA A 38 8.42 6.44 24.52
C ALA A 38 9.29 7.20 25.53
N ARG A 39 9.88 6.51 26.52
CA ARG A 39 10.84 7.10 27.46
C ARG A 39 12.10 7.61 26.75
N ARG A 40 12.64 6.87 25.78
CA ARG A 40 13.79 7.30 24.96
C ARG A 40 13.46 8.55 24.15
N VAL A 41 12.29 8.61 23.51
CA VAL A 41 11.82 9.82 22.80
C VAL A 41 11.71 11.01 23.75
N ALA A 42 11.02 10.84 24.89
CA ALA A 42 10.84 11.90 25.88
C ALA A 42 12.16 12.39 26.49
N ALA A 43 13.14 11.50 26.66
CA ALA A 43 14.48 11.84 27.15
C ALA A 43 15.26 12.74 26.17
N LEU A 44 15.00 12.60 24.87
CA LEU A 44 15.64 13.41 23.82
C LEU A 44 14.99 14.79 23.64
N GLN A 45 13.85 15.06 24.29
CA GLN A 45 13.13 16.34 24.27
C GLN A 45 13.05 16.96 22.86
N PRO A 46 12.40 16.29 21.89
CA PRO A 46 12.21 16.85 20.57
C PRO A 46 11.34 18.11 20.64
N ASP A 47 11.61 19.07 19.75
CA ASP A 47 10.74 20.22 19.51
C ASP A 47 9.42 19.77 18.87
N THR A 48 9.51 18.79 17.96
CA THR A 48 8.38 18.28 17.19
C THR A 48 8.40 16.76 17.06
N VAL A 49 7.24 16.14 17.22
CA VAL A 49 7.02 14.72 16.98
C VAL A 49 6.26 14.57 15.66
N VAL A 50 6.87 13.91 14.68
CA VAL A 50 6.22 13.58 13.41
C VAL A 50 5.64 12.17 13.52
N VAL A 51 4.34 12.03 13.28
CA VAL A 51 3.62 10.75 13.35
C VAL A 51 2.98 10.46 11.99
N SER A 52 3.37 9.34 11.37
CA SER A 52 2.68 8.77 10.20
C SER A 52 1.75 7.64 10.64
N SER A 53 0.49 7.66 10.18
CA SER A 53 -0.52 6.64 10.53
C SER A 53 -1.32 6.19 9.29
N PRO A 54 -1.55 4.88 9.10
CA PRO A 54 -2.37 4.34 8.02
C PRO A 54 -3.87 4.57 8.20
N HIS A 55 -4.32 5.02 9.37
CA HIS A 55 -5.74 5.21 9.70
C HIS A 55 -6.20 6.67 9.68
N THR A 56 -5.30 7.59 9.32
CA THR A 56 -5.68 8.97 9.04
C THR A 56 -6.32 9.08 7.65
N THR A 57 -6.80 10.27 7.28
CA THR A 57 -7.32 10.53 5.93
C THR A 57 -6.31 10.09 4.86
N THR A 58 -6.66 9.08 4.08
CA THR A 58 -5.79 8.43 3.10
C THR A 58 -6.38 8.57 1.70
N TYR A 59 -5.51 8.90 0.73
CA TYR A 59 -5.84 8.99 -0.70
C TYR A 59 -4.98 8.03 -1.51
N LEU A 60 -5.44 7.65 -2.70
CA LEU A 60 -4.68 6.76 -3.58
C LEU A 60 -3.43 7.47 -4.13
N ASP A 61 -3.53 8.76 -4.41
CA ASP A 61 -2.57 9.54 -5.19
C ASP A 61 -1.98 10.73 -4.42
N TYR A 62 -2.26 10.86 -3.11
CA TYR A 62 -1.90 12.04 -2.35
C TYR A 62 -1.60 11.76 -0.86
N LEU A 63 -0.42 12.18 -0.40
CA LEU A 63 -0.02 12.13 1.03
C LEU A 63 -0.61 13.32 1.77
N HIS A 64 -1.67 13.07 2.55
CA HIS A 64 -2.30 14.11 3.34
C HIS A 64 -1.49 14.43 4.61
N ILE A 65 -1.23 15.72 4.83
CA ILE A 65 -0.61 16.28 6.03
C ILE A 65 -1.67 17.12 6.75
N ALA A 66 -1.90 16.88 8.04
CA ALA A 66 -2.97 17.53 8.78
C ALA A 66 -2.74 19.06 8.87
N PRO A 67 -3.72 19.89 8.43
CA PRO A 67 -3.65 21.34 8.57
C PRO A 67 -4.10 21.83 9.96
N GLY A 68 -3.90 23.13 10.17
CA GLY A 68 -4.49 23.87 11.28
C GLY A 68 -3.67 23.81 12.57
N PRO A 69 -4.20 24.38 13.67
CA PRO A 69 -3.42 24.62 14.88
C PRO A 69 -3.25 23.38 15.77
N GLY A 70 -4.01 22.31 15.54
CA GLY A 70 -4.02 21.14 16.40
C GLY A 70 -5.26 20.26 16.22
N ALA A 71 -5.31 19.17 16.99
CA ALA A 71 -6.44 18.23 16.99
C ALA A 71 -6.62 17.56 18.36
N ARG A 72 -7.77 16.93 18.53
CA ARG A 72 -8.09 16.09 19.69
C ARG A 72 -8.71 14.77 19.25
N GLY A 73 -8.62 13.77 20.10
CA GLY A 73 -9.34 12.50 19.92
C GLY A 73 -9.43 11.73 21.23
N THR A 74 -10.30 10.74 21.26
CA THR A 74 -10.50 9.82 22.39
C THR A 74 -10.63 8.39 21.88
N PHE A 75 -10.52 7.43 22.78
CA PHE A 75 -10.76 6.02 22.47
C PHE A 75 -12.24 5.61 22.53
N ALA A 76 -13.17 6.57 22.39
CA ALA A 76 -14.60 6.32 22.62
C ALA A 76 -15.18 5.26 21.67
N ARG A 77 -14.62 5.14 20.45
CA ARG A 77 -14.98 4.09 19.49
C ARG A 77 -14.67 2.68 20.00
N PHE A 78 -13.78 2.56 20.99
CA PHE A 78 -13.36 1.32 21.63
C PHE A 78 -13.88 1.18 23.07
N GLY A 79 -14.84 2.02 23.47
CA GLY A 79 -15.48 1.95 24.79
C GLY A 79 -14.86 2.81 25.88
N ASP A 80 -13.75 3.50 25.60
CA ASP A 80 -13.10 4.38 26.57
C ASP A 80 -13.26 5.86 26.22
N THR A 81 -13.98 6.57 27.08
CA THR A 81 -14.21 8.02 26.92
C THR A 81 -13.27 8.88 27.77
N THR A 82 -12.42 8.24 28.59
CA THR A 82 -11.52 8.90 29.53
C THR A 82 -10.16 9.13 28.88
N ASP A 83 -9.58 8.09 28.26
CA ASP A 83 -8.29 8.23 27.58
C ASP A 83 -8.44 8.92 26.23
N GLY A 84 -7.49 9.80 25.96
CA GLY A 84 -7.46 10.60 24.75
C GLY A 84 -6.25 11.51 24.71
N SER A 85 -6.23 12.41 23.72
CA SER A 85 -5.13 13.35 23.56
C SER A 85 -5.61 14.63 22.90
N HIS A 86 -4.93 15.72 23.23
CA HIS A 86 -5.02 16.98 22.51
C HIS A 86 -3.60 17.44 22.16
N VAL A 87 -3.37 17.77 20.90
CA VAL A 87 -2.05 18.13 20.38
C VAL A 87 -2.10 19.48 19.69
N THR A 88 -0.99 20.22 19.80
CA THR A 88 -0.75 21.44 19.00
C THR A 88 0.11 21.06 17.81
N TYR A 89 -0.27 21.49 16.61
CA TYR A 89 0.48 21.18 15.41
C TYR A 89 1.64 22.15 15.16
N ASP A 90 2.70 21.65 14.54
CA ASP A 90 3.82 22.48 14.08
C ASP A 90 3.54 23.04 12.69
N GLU A 91 2.71 24.09 12.63
CA GLU A 91 2.25 24.69 11.37
C GLU A 91 3.40 25.18 10.48
N GLU A 92 4.52 25.61 11.08
CA GLU A 92 5.71 26.05 10.35
C GLU A 92 6.39 24.87 9.64
N LEU A 93 6.56 23.74 10.36
CA LEU A 93 7.13 22.53 9.77
C LEU A 93 6.20 21.93 8.71
N VAL A 94 4.88 21.97 8.92
CA VAL A 94 3.88 21.56 7.91
C VAL A 94 3.99 22.43 6.66
N ALA A 95 4.08 23.76 6.81
CA ALA A 95 4.19 24.67 5.68
C ALA A 95 5.47 24.43 4.87
N GLU A 96 6.60 24.24 5.56
CA GLU A 96 7.89 23.96 4.91
C GLU A 96 7.88 22.60 4.21
N LEU A 97 7.28 21.58 4.82
CA LEU A 97 7.11 20.27 4.21
C LEU A 97 6.25 20.34 2.94
N CYS A 98 5.15 21.08 2.97
CA CYS A 98 4.31 21.31 1.78
C CYS A 98 5.08 22.06 0.68
N ARG A 99 5.99 22.97 1.04
CA ARG A 99 6.84 23.68 0.09
C ARG A 99 7.82 22.72 -0.59
N LEU A 100 8.55 21.91 0.19
CA LEU A 100 9.47 20.89 -0.33
C LEU A 100 8.76 19.85 -1.19
N ALA A 101 7.60 19.36 -0.76
CA ALA A 101 6.82 18.40 -1.53
C ALA A 101 6.48 18.92 -2.93
N ARG A 102 6.07 20.19 -3.05
CA ARG A 102 5.82 20.84 -4.36
C ARG A 102 7.09 20.98 -5.20
N GLU A 103 8.21 21.37 -4.59
CA GLU A 103 9.49 21.54 -5.28
C GLU A 103 10.02 20.22 -5.85
N GLU A 104 9.70 19.11 -5.19
CA GLU A 104 10.20 17.77 -5.53
C GLU A 104 9.18 16.92 -6.27
N GLY A 105 8.01 17.47 -6.59
CA GLY A 105 6.94 16.73 -7.28
C GLY A 105 6.35 15.58 -6.45
N ILE A 106 6.44 15.65 -5.12
CA ILE A 106 5.78 14.69 -4.23
C ILE A 106 4.31 15.13 -4.09
N PRO A 107 3.32 14.29 -4.45
CA PRO A 107 1.93 14.66 -4.32
C PRO A 107 1.51 14.61 -2.84
N ALA A 108 1.72 15.72 -2.14
CA ALA A 108 1.48 15.83 -0.71
C ALA A 108 1.12 17.23 -0.26
N GLY A 109 0.42 17.32 0.87
CA GLY A 109 0.07 18.59 1.49
C GLY A 109 -1.23 18.52 2.28
N THR A 110 -1.85 19.68 2.51
CA THR A 110 -2.99 19.85 3.43
C THR A 110 -4.37 19.80 2.77
N SER A 111 -4.44 19.73 1.44
CA SER A 111 -5.70 19.65 0.72
C SER A 111 -6.45 18.34 0.97
N GLY A 112 -7.78 18.41 1.03
CA GLY A 112 -8.61 17.22 1.18
C GLY A 112 -8.74 16.71 2.61
N GLU A 113 -8.67 17.55 3.63
CA GLU A 113 -8.98 17.08 4.99
C GLU A 113 -10.44 16.57 5.07
N ARG A 114 -10.62 15.33 5.56
CA ARG A 114 -11.94 14.74 5.82
C ARG A 114 -12.20 14.55 7.30
N GLU A 115 -11.19 14.09 8.04
CA GLU A 115 -11.28 13.81 9.47
C GLU A 115 -10.23 14.61 10.26
N ARG A 116 -10.72 15.58 11.04
CA ARG A 116 -9.89 16.44 11.91
C ARG A 116 -9.44 15.73 13.17
N ASP A 117 -10.30 14.88 13.74
CA ASP A 117 -10.04 14.22 15.01
C ASP A 117 -8.87 13.23 14.89
N LEU A 118 -8.18 13.00 16.01
CA LEU A 118 -7.11 12.01 16.08
C LEU A 118 -7.70 10.59 16.08
N ASP A 119 -7.25 9.75 15.15
CA ASP A 119 -7.56 8.32 15.10
C ASP A 119 -6.65 7.51 16.04
N TRP A 120 -6.98 6.23 16.27
CA TRP A 120 -6.23 5.36 17.17
C TRP A 120 -4.79 5.13 16.72
N GLY A 121 -4.52 5.16 15.40
CA GLY A 121 -3.17 5.03 14.86
C GLY A 121 -2.27 6.19 15.28
N VAL A 122 -2.83 7.34 15.68
CA VAL A 122 -2.08 8.46 16.26
C VAL A 122 -2.22 8.50 17.78
N LEU A 123 -3.41 8.20 18.32
CA LEU A 123 -3.67 8.25 19.76
C LEU A 123 -2.86 7.23 20.56
N VAL A 124 -2.68 6.00 20.07
CA VAL A 124 -1.91 4.97 20.80
C VAL A 124 -0.46 5.42 21.02
N PRO A 125 0.31 5.85 19.98
CA PRO A 125 1.64 6.42 20.22
C PRO A 125 1.65 7.63 21.15
N LEU A 126 0.69 8.53 21.01
CA LEU A 126 0.60 9.73 21.85
C LEU A 126 0.29 9.39 23.32
N HIS A 127 -0.49 8.35 23.60
CA HIS A 127 -0.79 7.88 24.95
C HIS A 127 0.50 7.50 25.70
N PHE A 128 1.34 6.65 25.09
CA PHE A 128 2.61 6.25 25.72
C PHE A 128 3.60 7.41 25.82
N LEU A 129 3.62 8.31 24.83
CA LEU A 129 4.47 9.49 24.89
C LEU A 129 4.03 10.46 26.01
N GLN A 130 2.73 10.69 26.18
CA GLN A 130 2.19 11.49 27.29
C GLN A 130 2.54 10.86 28.63
N GLN A 131 2.35 9.55 28.78
CA GLN A 131 2.76 8.82 29.98
C GLN A 131 4.25 9.06 30.30
N ALA A 132 5.14 8.94 29.30
CA ALA A 132 6.56 9.17 29.49
C ALA A 132 6.90 10.63 29.89
N TYR A 133 6.17 11.61 29.37
CA TYR A 133 6.33 13.02 29.76
C TYR A 133 5.80 13.27 31.18
N ASP A 134 4.69 12.66 31.57
CA ASP A 134 4.14 12.77 32.93
C ASP A 134 5.04 12.10 33.96
N GLU A 135 5.64 10.95 33.63
CA GLU A 135 6.66 10.32 34.48
C GLU A 135 7.87 11.24 34.70
N ARG A 136 8.29 12.02 33.70
CA ARG A 136 9.37 13.00 33.85
C ARG A 136 8.97 14.15 34.76
N ARG A 137 7.75 14.67 34.61
CA ARG A 137 7.18 15.71 35.51
C ARG A 137 7.12 15.21 36.95
N ALA A 138 6.62 13.99 37.16
CA ALA A 138 6.56 13.35 38.47
C ALA A 138 7.95 13.13 39.07
N ALA A 139 8.97 12.90 38.24
CA ALA A 139 10.37 12.83 38.66
C ALA A 139 11.03 14.22 38.89
N GLY A 140 10.26 15.31 38.87
CA GLY A 140 10.74 16.67 39.15
C GLY A 140 11.44 17.35 37.98
N THR A 141 11.36 16.80 36.76
CA THR A 141 11.88 17.40 35.54
C THR A 141 10.71 17.94 34.73
N GLU A 142 10.57 19.26 34.55
CA GLU A 142 9.56 19.83 33.66
C GLU A 142 10.06 19.74 32.21
N PRO A 143 9.51 18.85 31.35
CA PRO A 143 9.94 18.75 29.97
C PRO A 143 9.38 19.91 29.15
N ALA A 144 10.15 20.42 28.19
CA ALA A 144 9.65 21.38 27.23
C ALA A 144 8.47 20.77 26.44
N PRO A 145 7.41 21.55 26.14
CA PRO A 145 6.31 21.07 25.31
C PRO A 145 6.80 20.80 23.89
N TYR A 146 6.35 19.70 23.30
CA TYR A 146 6.58 19.39 21.89
C TYR A 146 5.33 19.70 21.05
N ARG A 147 5.54 19.97 19.76
CA ARG A 147 4.48 20.08 18.75
C ARG A 147 4.35 18.77 17.98
N VAL A 148 3.29 18.63 17.20
CA VAL A 148 3.04 17.42 16.41
C VAL A 148 2.90 17.75 14.92
N VAL A 149 3.45 16.90 14.07
CA VAL A 149 3.03 16.80 12.66
C VAL A 149 2.34 15.46 12.49
N ARG A 150 1.08 15.49 12.06
CA ARG A 150 0.31 14.28 11.73
C ARG A 150 0.23 14.14 10.23
N MET A 151 0.56 12.97 9.70
CA MET A 151 0.40 12.67 8.27
C MET A 151 -0.13 11.26 8.04
N GLY A 152 -0.75 11.09 6.87
CA GLY A 152 -1.21 9.79 6.39
C GLY A 152 -0.19 9.09 5.50
N ILE A 153 -0.59 7.89 5.10
CA ILE A 153 0.03 7.14 4.00
C ILE A 153 -0.77 7.37 2.72
N SER A 154 -0.34 6.81 1.59
CA SER A 154 -1.14 6.81 0.36
C SER A 154 -0.74 5.69 -0.61
N GLY A 155 -1.35 5.60 -1.79
CA GLY A 155 -0.96 4.67 -2.87
C GLY A 155 0.27 4.98 -3.76
N PRO A 156 0.98 6.13 -3.67
CA PRO A 156 2.29 6.38 -4.27
C PRO A 156 3.30 5.24 -4.09
N SER A 157 4.35 5.24 -4.93
CA SER A 157 5.38 4.19 -4.90
C SER A 157 6.15 4.15 -3.58
N PRO A 158 6.84 3.03 -3.26
CA PRO A 158 7.76 2.96 -2.13
C PRO A 158 8.78 4.11 -2.11
N LEU A 159 9.28 4.50 -3.28
CA LEU A 159 10.22 5.62 -3.43
C LEU A 159 9.58 6.98 -3.10
N GLN A 160 8.32 7.21 -3.44
CA GLN A 160 7.64 8.46 -3.09
C GLN A 160 7.43 8.59 -1.57
N HIS A 161 7.11 7.48 -0.89
CA HIS A 161 7.08 7.43 0.58
C HIS A 161 8.47 7.70 1.17
N TYR A 162 9.52 7.09 0.62
CA TYR A 162 10.90 7.36 1.03
C TYR A 162 11.29 8.84 0.85
N ARG A 163 10.99 9.42 -0.31
CA ARG A 163 11.26 10.84 -0.60
C ARG A 163 10.51 11.80 0.34
N MET A 164 9.29 11.44 0.75
CA MET A 164 8.58 12.18 1.81
C MET A 164 9.40 12.20 3.11
N GLY A 165 9.97 11.06 3.52
CA GLY A 165 10.88 10.98 4.65
C GLY A 165 12.07 11.94 4.53
N GLN A 166 12.72 11.95 3.37
CA GLN A 166 13.83 12.87 3.08
C GLN A 166 13.38 14.34 3.15
N ALA A 167 12.17 14.66 2.69
CA ALA A 167 11.61 16.01 2.79
C ALA A 167 11.36 16.41 4.24
N ILE A 168 10.89 15.50 5.11
CA ILE A 168 10.71 15.74 6.55
C ILE A 168 12.04 16.07 7.22
N ALA A 169 13.08 15.28 6.97
CA ALA A 169 14.40 15.50 7.55
C ALA A 169 15.01 16.85 7.12
N ARG A 170 14.84 17.24 5.85
CA ARG A 170 15.29 18.53 5.31
C ARG A 170 14.47 19.72 5.81
N ALA A 171 13.15 19.58 5.95
CA ALA A 171 12.31 20.61 6.54
C ALA A 171 12.73 20.89 7.98
N ALA A 172 12.96 19.83 8.75
CA ALA A 172 13.43 19.95 10.13
C ALA A 172 14.83 20.59 10.21
N GLU A 173 15.75 20.25 9.31
CA GLU A 173 17.07 20.89 9.23
C GLU A 173 16.98 22.38 8.90
N ARG A 174 16.15 22.77 7.92
CA ARG A 174 15.98 24.18 7.51
C ARG A 174 15.39 25.06 8.61
N LEU A 175 14.54 24.49 9.45
CA LEU A 175 13.89 25.17 10.57
C LEU A 175 14.65 25.04 11.90
N ASP A 176 15.83 24.40 11.89
CA ASP A 176 16.59 24.05 13.09
C ASP A 176 15.72 23.35 14.16
N ARG A 177 14.89 22.40 13.70
CA ARG A 177 13.98 21.61 14.54
C ARG A 177 14.62 20.27 14.85
N ARG A 178 14.67 19.93 16.14
CA ARG A 178 14.98 18.59 16.61
C ARG A 178 13.69 17.78 16.65
N ILE A 179 13.58 16.78 15.79
CA ILE A 179 12.38 15.96 15.65
C ILE A 179 12.57 14.52 16.12
N ALA A 180 11.48 13.94 16.61
CA ALA A 180 11.34 12.49 16.74
C ALA A 180 10.35 11.99 15.68
N TYR A 181 10.70 10.91 14.98
CA TYR A 181 9.82 10.29 14.00
C TYR A 181 9.14 9.05 14.59
N VAL A 182 7.82 8.96 14.48
CA VAL A 182 7.01 7.83 14.95
C VAL A 182 6.30 7.21 13.75
N ALA A 183 6.80 6.05 13.33
CA ALA A 183 6.17 5.22 12.31
C ALA A 183 5.12 4.33 12.99
N SER A 184 3.86 4.79 13.00
CA SER A 184 2.76 4.02 13.55
C SER A 184 2.22 3.05 12.50
N GLY A 185 2.12 1.77 12.87
CA GLY A 185 1.62 0.72 11.99
C GLY A 185 1.82 -0.67 12.58
N ASP A 186 0.78 -1.50 12.51
CA ASP A 186 0.90 -2.93 12.78
C ASP A 186 1.57 -3.66 11.60
N LEU A 187 2.04 -4.89 11.83
CA LEU A 187 2.62 -5.74 10.80
C LEU A 187 1.52 -6.51 10.05
N SER A 188 1.68 -7.81 9.79
CA SER A 188 0.65 -8.68 9.21
C SER A 188 -0.60 -8.72 10.09
N HIS A 189 -1.77 -8.79 9.47
CA HIS A 189 -3.04 -9.05 10.16
C HIS A 189 -3.57 -10.48 9.97
N LYS A 190 -2.72 -11.40 9.49
CA LYS A 190 -3.10 -12.78 9.14
C LYS A 190 -2.26 -13.87 9.79
N LEU A 191 -2.03 -13.79 11.10
CA LEU A 191 -1.20 -14.75 11.84
C LEU A 191 -1.95 -15.95 12.44
N THR A 192 -3.27 -15.88 12.58
CA THR A 192 -4.08 -16.94 13.21
C THR A 192 -5.40 -17.13 12.46
N GLU A 193 -5.99 -18.33 12.52
CA GLU A 193 -7.29 -18.63 11.88
C GLU A 193 -8.42 -17.80 12.50
N ASP A 194 -8.42 -17.65 13.83
CA ASP A 194 -9.38 -16.84 14.59
C ASP A 194 -9.06 -15.33 14.56
N GLY A 195 -8.02 -14.93 13.82
CA GLY A 195 -7.62 -13.54 13.66
C GLY A 195 -8.62 -12.75 12.82
N PRO A 196 -8.60 -11.40 12.89
CA PRO A 196 -9.60 -10.56 12.24
C PRO A 196 -9.68 -10.70 10.71
N TYR A 197 -8.62 -11.20 10.07
CA TYR A 197 -8.54 -11.40 8.62
C TYR A 197 -8.18 -12.83 8.21
N GLY A 198 -8.31 -13.79 9.14
CA GLY A 198 -7.97 -15.20 8.94
C GLY A 198 -6.46 -15.45 8.82
N LEU A 199 -6.07 -16.72 8.62
CA LEU A 199 -4.68 -17.12 8.50
C LEU A 199 -4.20 -17.03 7.05
N SER A 200 -2.98 -16.52 6.84
CA SER A 200 -2.26 -16.63 5.58
C SER A 200 -0.81 -17.01 5.84
N PRO A 201 -0.22 -17.95 5.07
CA PRO A 201 1.21 -18.28 5.21
C PRO A 201 2.12 -17.07 4.95
N ASP A 202 1.61 -16.06 4.23
CA ASP A 202 2.32 -14.83 3.91
C ASP A 202 2.42 -13.87 5.09
N GLY A 203 1.52 -13.98 6.07
CA GLY A 203 1.55 -13.13 7.26
C GLY A 203 2.86 -13.27 8.04
N PRO A 204 3.23 -14.49 8.50
CA PRO A 204 4.50 -14.73 9.16
C PRO A 204 5.75 -14.45 8.30
N VAL A 205 5.62 -14.44 6.97
CA VAL A 205 6.72 -14.10 6.06
C VAL A 205 6.96 -12.60 6.04
N PHE A 206 5.89 -11.81 5.93
CA PHE A 206 5.95 -10.35 6.00
C PHE A 206 6.49 -9.86 7.36
N ASP A 207 6.04 -10.45 8.46
CA ASP A 207 6.48 -10.06 9.80
C ASP A 207 7.96 -10.31 10.01
N ARG A 208 8.46 -11.46 9.54
CA ARG A 208 9.89 -11.77 9.59
C ARG A 208 10.72 -10.79 8.77
N LEU A 209 10.30 -10.49 7.54
CA LEU A 209 10.95 -9.52 6.67
C LEU A 209 11.08 -8.15 7.37
N THR A 210 9.99 -7.71 8.01
CA THR A 210 9.94 -6.41 8.70
C THR A 210 10.77 -6.42 9.97
N CYS A 211 10.68 -7.46 10.80
CA CYS A 211 11.49 -7.63 12.00
C CYS A 211 12.99 -7.72 11.69
N ASP A 212 13.38 -8.40 10.61
CA ASP A 212 14.78 -8.46 10.17
C ASP A 212 15.28 -7.08 9.72
N ALA A 213 14.45 -6.29 9.02
CA ALA A 213 14.76 -4.91 8.66
C ALA A 213 14.91 -4.02 9.91
N PHE A 214 14.05 -4.20 10.91
CA PHE A 214 14.09 -3.47 12.17
C PHE A 214 15.29 -3.85 13.04
N ALA A 215 15.66 -5.13 13.09
CA ALA A 215 16.81 -5.59 13.87
C ALA A 215 18.14 -5.16 13.22
N SER A 216 18.25 -5.26 11.90
CA SER A 216 19.50 -4.96 11.17
C SER A 216 19.67 -3.49 10.79
N GLY A 217 18.57 -2.73 10.74
CA GLY A 217 18.54 -1.37 10.18
C GLY A 217 18.69 -1.34 8.66
N ASN A 218 18.66 -2.49 7.97
CA ASN A 218 18.68 -2.57 6.51
C ASN A 218 17.27 -2.35 5.96
N PHE A 219 16.96 -1.11 5.57
CA PHE A 219 15.62 -0.73 5.13
C PHE A 219 15.33 -1.03 3.66
N LEU A 220 16.30 -1.57 2.89
CA LEU A 220 16.05 -1.91 1.49
C LEU A 220 14.90 -2.92 1.35
N SER A 221 14.82 -3.91 2.25
CA SER A 221 13.75 -4.92 2.21
C SER A 221 12.35 -4.33 2.41
N LEU A 222 12.23 -3.21 3.14
CA LEU A 222 10.95 -2.49 3.30
C LEU A 222 10.53 -1.80 1.99
N LEU A 223 11.49 -1.38 1.16
CA LEU A 223 11.22 -0.74 -0.12
C LEU A 223 10.95 -1.76 -1.22
N THR A 224 11.61 -2.92 -1.17
CA THR A 224 11.50 -3.99 -2.18
C THR A 224 10.55 -5.12 -1.78
N ALA A 225 9.71 -4.92 -0.76
CA ALA A 225 8.75 -5.92 -0.33
C ALA A 225 7.78 -6.24 -1.48
N ASP A 226 7.51 -7.53 -1.71
CA ASP A 226 6.59 -7.96 -2.77
C ASP A 226 5.18 -7.42 -2.51
N PRO A 227 4.57 -6.65 -3.43
CA PRO A 227 3.25 -6.08 -3.21
C PRO A 227 2.17 -7.14 -2.96
N GLY A 228 2.26 -8.30 -3.62
CA GLY A 228 1.32 -9.40 -3.43
C GLY A 228 1.44 -10.04 -2.04
N LEU A 229 2.66 -10.22 -1.53
CA LEU A 229 2.92 -10.64 -0.16
C LEU A 229 2.27 -9.67 0.83
N CYS A 230 2.46 -8.36 0.64
CA CYS A 230 1.92 -7.33 1.53
C CYS A 230 0.39 -7.33 1.54
N GLU A 231 -0.24 -7.41 0.36
CA GLU A 231 -1.69 -7.52 0.22
C GLU A 231 -2.22 -8.79 0.89
N ARG A 232 -1.59 -9.95 0.64
CA ARG A 232 -2.02 -11.22 1.24
C ARG A 232 -1.77 -11.28 2.75
N ALA A 233 -0.78 -10.57 3.27
CA ALA A 233 -0.55 -10.37 4.71
C ALA A 233 -1.53 -9.38 5.36
N ALA A 234 -2.27 -8.61 4.55
CA ALA A 234 -3.16 -7.53 5.00
C ALA A 234 -2.47 -6.55 5.96
N GLU A 235 -1.21 -6.22 5.67
CA GLU A 235 -0.41 -5.29 6.47
C GLU A 235 -0.92 -3.84 6.38
N CYS A 236 -0.64 -3.03 7.40
CA CYS A 236 -0.94 -1.59 7.35
C CYS A 236 0.29 -0.68 7.57
N GLY A 237 1.37 -1.18 8.16
CA GLY A 237 2.50 -0.35 8.58
C GLY A 237 3.56 -0.04 7.52
N LEU A 238 3.68 -0.81 6.44
CA LEU A 238 4.84 -0.78 5.53
C LEU A 238 5.18 0.63 5.04
N ARG A 239 4.17 1.36 4.56
CA ARG A 239 4.32 2.72 4.04
C ARG A 239 4.81 3.71 5.09
N SER A 240 4.37 3.55 6.34
CA SER A 240 4.85 4.31 7.49
C SER A 240 6.36 4.08 7.71
N PHE A 241 6.79 2.82 7.58
CA PHE A 241 8.20 2.43 7.71
C PHE A 241 9.06 2.89 6.52
N GLN A 242 8.50 2.97 5.32
CA GLN A 242 9.19 3.51 4.14
C GLN A 242 9.46 5.01 4.28
N ILE A 243 8.50 5.80 4.81
CA ILE A 243 8.73 7.21 5.13
C ILE A 243 9.81 7.35 6.22
N MET A 244 9.73 6.53 7.28
CA MET A 244 10.76 6.50 8.32
C MET A 244 12.16 6.22 7.77
N ALA A 245 12.29 5.26 6.85
CA ALA A 245 13.55 4.92 6.22
C ALA A 245 14.15 6.12 5.46
N GLY A 246 13.31 6.93 4.82
CA GLY A 246 13.70 8.15 4.14
C GLY A 246 14.10 9.29 5.07
N ALA A 247 13.43 9.42 6.22
CA ALA A 247 13.82 10.38 7.26
C ALA A 247 15.21 10.08 7.84
N LEU A 248 15.67 8.84 7.72
CA LEU A 248 17.01 8.39 8.12
C LEU A 248 17.96 8.17 6.93
N ASP A 249 17.65 8.74 5.77
CA ASP A 249 18.47 8.58 4.56
C ASP A 249 19.92 8.98 4.83
N ARG A 250 20.84 8.13 4.34
CA ARG A 250 22.30 8.28 4.47
C ARG A 250 22.78 8.59 5.91
N THR A 251 21.98 8.28 6.92
CA THR A 251 22.29 8.58 8.32
C THR A 251 22.66 7.28 9.02
N PRO A 252 23.87 7.11 9.58
CA PRO A 252 24.22 5.91 10.33
C PRO A 252 23.34 5.81 11.58
N VAL A 253 22.80 4.62 11.85
CA VAL A 253 21.86 4.37 12.95
C VAL A 253 22.29 3.16 13.77
N SER A 254 22.07 3.23 15.07
CA SER A 254 21.93 2.06 15.94
C SER A 254 20.50 1.55 15.82
N SER A 255 20.34 0.27 15.52
CA SER A 255 19.05 -0.38 15.28
C SER A 255 18.75 -1.37 16.40
N GLU A 256 17.54 -1.39 16.91
CA GLU A 256 17.10 -2.33 17.95
C GLU A 256 15.64 -2.72 17.72
N LEU A 257 15.36 -4.01 17.56
CA LEU A 257 14.03 -4.58 17.69
C LEU A 257 13.83 -4.97 19.16
N LEU A 258 12.96 -4.25 19.87
CA LEU A 258 12.75 -4.43 21.30
C LEU A 258 11.75 -5.58 21.58
N SER A 259 10.71 -5.71 20.76
CA SER A 259 9.71 -6.77 20.91
C SER A 259 9.07 -7.14 19.57
N TYR A 260 8.59 -8.39 19.51
CA TYR A 260 7.63 -8.85 18.50
C TYR A 260 6.68 -9.86 19.15
N GLU A 261 5.37 -9.62 19.05
CA GLU A 261 4.31 -10.52 19.51
C GLU A 261 3.16 -10.53 18.49
N GLY A 262 2.35 -11.60 18.46
CA GLY A 262 1.16 -11.61 17.60
C GLY A 262 0.03 -12.56 18.04
N PRO A 263 -0.35 -12.59 19.32
CA PRO A 263 -1.34 -13.56 19.82
C PRO A 263 -2.76 -13.33 19.32
N PHE A 264 -3.06 -12.17 18.73
CA PHE A 264 -4.40 -11.78 18.26
C PHE A 264 -4.57 -11.85 16.74
N GLY A 265 -3.71 -12.59 16.05
CA GLY A 265 -3.72 -12.68 14.59
C GLY A 265 -3.07 -11.48 13.90
N VAL A 266 -2.63 -10.47 14.65
CA VAL A 266 -1.94 -9.27 14.18
C VAL A 266 -0.54 -9.23 14.77
N GLY A 267 0.47 -8.93 13.94
CA GLY A 267 1.86 -8.80 14.36
C GLY A 267 2.17 -7.41 14.93
N TYR A 268 2.80 -7.39 16.10
CA TYR A 268 3.13 -6.17 16.86
C TYR A 268 4.64 -6.09 17.06
N GLY A 269 5.32 -5.31 16.21
CA GLY A 269 6.76 -5.07 16.31
C GLY A 269 7.07 -3.69 16.89
N VAL A 270 7.93 -3.61 17.91
CA VAL A 270 8.43 -2.34 18.46
C VAL A 270 9.93 -2.23 18.20
N ALA A 271 10.35 -1.18 17.49
CA ALA A 271 11.75 -0.95 17.15
C ALA A 271 12.18 0.50 17.33
N CYS A 272 13.48 0.68 17.57
CA CYS A 272 14.10 1.98 17.81
C CYS A 272 15.35 2.15 16.92
N PHE A 273 15.47 3.33 16.33
CA PHE A 273 16.57 3.71 15.45
C PHE A 273 17.16 5.04 15.94
N LEU A 274 18.39 4.98 16.46
CA LEU A 274 19.10 6.13 17.00
C LEU A 274 20.22 6.55 16.03
N PRO A 275 20.17 7.75 15.43
CA PRO A 275 21.30 8.28 14.67
C PRO A 275 22.59 8.31 15.49
N THR A 276 23.66 7.72 14.96
CA THR A 276 24.98 7.62 15.61
C THR A 276 26.02 8.56 15.01
N GLY A 277 25.67 9.28 13.95
CA GLY A 277 26.54 10.21 13.24
C GLY A 277 25.74 11.20 12.38
N PRO A 278 26.43 12.17 11.73
CA PRO A 278 25.76 13.22 10.96
C PRO A 278 24.87 12.66 9.84
N ALA A 279 23.78 13.36 9.53
CA ALA A 279 22.97 13.05 8.36
C ALA A 279 23.83 13.14 7.08
N GLY A 280 23.60 12.24 6.13
CA GLY A 280 24.37 12.19 4.88
C GLY A 280 25.74 11.50 4.97
N SER A 281 26.17 11.05 6.16
CA SER A 281 27.53 10.49 6.37
C SER A 281 27.69 9.00 6.03
N ASP A 282 26.60 8.25 5.82
CA ASP A 282 26.65 6.83 5.49
C ASP A 282 26.02 6.54 4.12
N ALA A 283 26.84 6.51 3.08
CA ALA A 283 26.41 6.21 1.71
C ALA A 283 25.80 4.81 1.56
N ASN A 284 26.10 3.85 2.45
CA ASN A 284 25.48 2.52 2.38
C ASN A 284 23.99 2.54 2.72
N ARG A 285 23.51 3.64 3.31
CA ARG A 285 22.10 3.82 3.69
C ARG A 285 21.33 4.70 2.71
N ALA A 286 21.88 4.98 1.53
CA ALA A 286 21.17 5.57 0.40
C ALA A 286 20.15 4.57 -0.20
N PHE A 287 19.15 4.19 0.60
CA PHE A 287 18.20 3.13 0.24
C PHE A 287 17.27 3.56 -0.90
N GLY A 288 17.00 4.86 -1.05
CA GLY A 288 16.26 5.39 -2.20
C GLY A 288 16.96 5.07 -3.53
N GLU A 289 18.25 5.38 -3.65
CA GLU A 289 19.04 5.08 -4.87
C GLU A 289 19.18 3.58 -5.11
N LYS A 290 19.36 2.80 -4.04
CA LYS A 290 19.40 1.33 -4.12
C LYS A 290 18.07 0.75 -4.61
N TYR A 291 16.95 1.31 -4.14
CA TYR A 291 15.63 0.94 -4.61
C TYR A 291 15.43 1.32 -6.07
N GLU A 292 15.82 2.53 -6.49
CA GLU A 292 15.74 2.95 -7.90
C GLU A 292 16.52 1.99 -8.82
N ALA A 293 17.74 1.63 -8.44
CA ALA A 293 18.55 0.66 -9.19
C ALA A 293 17.92 -0.73 -9.22
N TRP A 294 17.42 -1.21 -8.09
CA TRP A 294 16.71 -2.50 -8.00
C TRP A 294 15.44 -2.50 -8.85
N HIS A 295 14.64 -1.44 -8.79
CA HIS A 295 13.38 -1.30 -9.49
C HIS A 295 13.57 -1.22 -11.00
N ALA A 296 14.56 -0.44 -11.46
CA ALA A 296 14.93 -0.40 -12.87
C ALA A 296 15.33 -1.80 -13.39
N ALA A 297 16.16 -2.51 -12.63
CA ALA A 297 16.56 -3.88 -12.99
C ALA A 297 15.38 -4.88 -12.95
N ASP A 298 14.44 -4.73 -12.01
CA ASP A 298 13.24 -5.56 -11.95
C ASP A 298 12.33 -5.32 -13.16
N MET A 299 12.11 -4.05 -13.54
CA MET A 299 11.32 -3.68 -14.71
C MET A 299 11.97 -4.16 -16.02
N GLU A 300 13.29 -4.05 -16.15
CA GLU A 300 14.01 -4.62 -17.30
C GLU A 300 13.86 -6.14 -17.36
N ARG A 301 14.01 -6.83 -16.23
CA ARG A 301 13.84 -8.28 -16.12
C ARG A 301 12.43 -8.72 -16.52
N ARG A 302 11.40 -8.02 -16.04
CA ARG A 302 9.99 -8.28 -16.42
C ARG A 302 9.80 -8.12 -17.92
N ARG A 303 10.24 -6.98 -18.48
CA ARG A 303 10.15 -6.71 -19.93
C ARG A 303 10.87 -7.74 -20.78
N ALA A 304 12.03 -8.20 -20.34
CA ALA A 304 12.79 -9.24 -21.04
C ALA A 304 12.15 -10.63 -20.95
N GLY A 305 11.30 -10.86 -19.95
CA GLY A 305 10.54 -12.10 -19.75
C GLY A 305 9.16 -12.12 -20.41
N GLU A 306 8.68 -10.98 -20.92
CA GLU A 306 7.40 -10.88 -21.61
C GLU A 306 7.33 -11.83 -22.80
N ASP A 307 6.23 -12.55 -22.93
CA ASP A 307 5.92 -13.22 -24.18
C ASP A 307 5.44 -12.24 -25.26
N GLU A 308 5.23 -12.78 -26.46
CA GLU A 308 4.89 -11.99 -27.65
C GLU A 308 3.55 -11.24 -27.51
N LEU A 309 2.59 -11.76 -26.74
CA LEU A 309 1.28 -11.13 -26.56
C LEU A 309 1.39 -9.94 -25.61
N VAL A 310 2.11 -10.12 -24.50
CA VAL A 310 2.35 -9.07 -23.52
C VAL A 310 3.20 -7.95 -24.14
N SER A 311 4.27 -8.31 -24.84
CA SER A 311 5.12 -7.36 -25.55
C SER A 311 4.35 -6.56 -26.61
N LEU A 312 3.42 -7.21 -27.35
CA LEU A 312 2.52 -6.53 -28.28
C LEU A 312 1.56 -5.56 -27.57
N ALA A 313 0.96 -5.96 -26.45
CA ALA A 313 0.08 -5.11 -25.66
C ALA A 313 0.81 -3.85 -25.18
N ARG A 314 2.00 -4.03 -24.60
CA ARG A 314 2.88 -2.95 -24.15
C ARG A 314 3.26 -2.02 -25.31
N ALA A 315 3.80 -2.57 -26.40
CA ALA A 315 4.19 -1.79 -27.56
C ALA A 315 3.02 -0.98 -28.15
N ALA A 316 1.81 -1.56 -28.18
CA ALA A 316 0.62 -0.90 -28.72
C ALA A 316 0.21 0.32 -27.88
N LEU A 317 0.13 0.17 -26.55
CA LEU A 317 -0.20 1.28 -25.66
C LEU A 317 0.92 2.33 -25.65
N GLU A 318 2.17 1.92 -25.44
CA GLU A 318 3.30 2.84 -25.34
C GLU A 318 3.48 3.67 -26.62
N HIS A 319 3.36 3.04 -27.79
CA HIS A 319 3.41 3.76 -29.06
C HIS A 319 2.29 4.78 -29.16
N ARG A 320 1.06 4.39 -28.81
CA ARG A 320 -0.10 5.30 -28.83
C ARG A 320 0.10 6.50 -27.90
N VAL A 321 0.65 6.29 -26.71
CA VAL A 321 0.90 7.37 -25.75
C VAL A 321 1.95 8.34 -26.29
N ARG A 322 3.05 7.84 -26.87
CA ARG A 322 4.14 8.67 -27.38
C ARG A 322 3.83 9.40 -28.69
N THR A 323 3.07 8.78 -29.59
CA THR A 323 2.89 9.30 -30.97
C THR A 323 1.47 9.79 -31.24
N GLY A 324 0.48 9.38 -30.45
CA GLY A 324 -0.93 9.57 -30.74
C GLY A 324 -1.47 8.64 -31.84
N GLU A 325 -0.61 7.87 -32.51
CA GLU A 325 -0.97 7.03 -33.65
C GLU A 325 -1.24 5.58 -33.23
N ARG A 326 -1.88 4.80 -34.11
CA ARG A 326 -2.03 3.36 -33.89
C ARG A 326 -0.74 2.66 -34.29
N LEU A 327 -0.21 1.80 -33.41
CA LEU A 327 0.92 0.93 -33.76
C LEU A 327 0.59 0.11 -35.03
N PRO A 328 1.37 0.24 -36.11
CA PRO A 328 1.31 -0.69 -37.23
C PRO A 328 1.75 -2.08 -36.73
N LEU A 329 0.93 -3.10 -36.95
CA LEU A 329 1.31 -4.45 -36.50
C LEU A 329 2.61 -4.90 -37.20
N PRO A 330 3.59 -5.43 -36.45
CA PRO A 330 4.83 -5.93 -37.04
C PRO A 330 4.55 -7.00 -38.09
N ALA A 331 5.29 -6.94 -39.21
CA ALA A 331 5.10 -7.86 -40.33
C ALA A 331 5.59 -9.29 -40.01
N ASP A 332 6.43 -9.42 -38.99
CA ASP A 332 7.06 -10.64 -38.49
C ASP A 332 6.32 -11.26 -37.29
N LEU A 333 5.13 -10.78 -36.93
CA LEU A 333 4.30 -11.44 -35.92
C LEU A 333 4.03 -12.90 -36.32
N PRO A 334 4.10 -13.84 -35.35
CA PRO A 334 3.81 -15.24 -35.62
C PRO A 334 2.44 -15.42 -36.28
N GLY A 335 2.39 -16.28 -37.30
CA GLY A 335 1.17 -16.53 -38.07
C GLY A 335 0.00 -17.00 -37.21
N SER A 336 0.26 -17.64 -36.06
CA SER A 336 -0.76 -18.04 -35.08
C SER A 336 -1.55 -16.86 -34.52
N LEU A 337 -0.90 -15.72 -34.23
CA LEU A 337 -1.54 -14.51 -33.70
C LEU A 337 -2.38 -13.76 -34.73
N LEU A 338 -2.01 -13.89 -36.01
CA LEU A 338 -2.72 -13.30 -37.14
C LEU A 338 -3.89 -14.16 -37.60
N ALA A 339 -3.79 -15.49 -37.48
CA ALA A 339 -4.83 -16.43 -37.90
C ALA A 339 -5.90 -16.70 -36.81
N ARG A 340 -5.53 -16.68 -35.53
CA ARG A 340 -6.45 -16.91 -34.41
C ARG A 340 -7.32 -15.69 -34.16
N ARG A 341 -8.61 -15.92 -33.85
CA ARG A 341 -9.54 -14.92 -33.32
C ARG A 341 -9.99 -15.37 -31.94
N ALA A 342 -9.86 -14.52 -30.94
CA ALA A 342 -10.38 -14.75 -29.59
C ALA A 342 -10.72 -13.41 -28.93
N GLY A 343 -11.58 -13.45 -27.92
CA GLY A 343 -11.68 -12.34 -26.96
C GLY A 343 -10.43 -12.32 -26.07
N CYS A 344 -10.05 -11.14 -25.59
CA CYS A 344 -8.97 -11.03 -24.60
C CYS A 344 -9.19 -9.86 -23.65
N PHE A 345 -8.63 -9.91 -22.45
CA PHE A 345 -8.48 -8.77 -21.56
C PHE A 345 -7.01 -8.38 -21.48
N VAL A 346 -6.76 -7.08 -21.52
CA VAL A 346 -5.45 -6.52 -21.19
C VAL A 346 -5.58 -5.81 -19.86
N SER A 347 -4.80 -6.25 -18.89
CA SER A 347 -4.67 -5.60 -17.59
C SER A 347 -3.35 -4.85 -17.55
N ILE A 348 -3.37 -3.66 -16.97
CA ILE A 348 -2.21 -2.80 -16.78
C ILE A 348 -2.14 -2.53 -15.29
N THR A 349 -0.97 -2.75 -14.70
CA THR A 349 -0.70 -2.45 -13.30
C THR A 349 0.47 -1.47 -13.18
N LYS A 350 0.46 -0.66 -12.12
CA LYS A 350 1.50 0.29 -11.76
C LYS A 350 1.74 0.17 -10.26
N ASN A 351 2.98 -0.07 -9.84
CA ASN A 351 3.31 -0.31 -8.42
C ASN A 351 2.45 -1.43 -7.77
N GLY A 352 2.11 -2.47 -8.53
CA GLY A 352 1.24 -3.57 -8.08
C GLY A 352 -0.25 -3.21 -8.02
N GLN A 353 -0.65 -1.97 -8.28
CA GLN A 353 -2.05 -1.56 -8.30
C GLN A 353 -2.61 -1.54 -9.72
N LEU A 354 -3.91 -1.86 -9.85
CA LEU A 354 -4.60 -1.80 -11.13
C LEU A 354 -4.61 -0.36 -11.69
N ARG A 355 -4.10 -0.18 -12.91
CA ARG A 355 -4.04 1.10 -13.66
C ARG A 355 -4.99 1.15 -14.85
N GLY A 356 -5.47 -0.01 -15.30
CA GLY A 356 -6.49 -0.17 -16.33
C GLY A 356 -6.74 -1.65 -16.63
N CYS A 357 -7.97 -2.03 -16.92
CA CYS A 357 -8.28 -3.37 -17.43
C CYS A 357 -9.50 -3.32 -18.33
N ILE A 358 -9.29 -3.62 -19.61
CA ILE A 358 -10.34 -3.65 -20.62
C ILE A 358 -10.15 -4.88 -21.50
N GLY A 359 -11.27 -5.47 -21.92
CA GLY A 359 -11.26 -6.61 -22.82
C GLY A 359 -12.57 -6.84 -23.52
N THR A 360 -12.56 -7.87 -24.36
CA THR A 360 -13.69 -8.34 -25.14
C THR A 360 -13.96 -9.80 -24.86
N ILE A 361 -15.23 -10.14 -24.71
CA ILE A 361 -15.68 -11.51 -24.35
C ILE A 361 -15.59 -12.45 -25.56
N ALA A 362 -15.79 -11.90 -26.75
CA ALA A 362 -15.73 -12.60 -28.04
C ALA A 362 -14.90 -11.76 -29.02
N PRO A 363 -14.28 -12.37 -30.04
CA PRO A 363 -13.42 -11.65 -30.98
C PRO A 363 -14.19 -10.56 -31.75
N THR A 364 -13.77 -9.32 -31.61
CA THR A 364 -14.33 -8.15 -32.30
C THR A 364 -13.47 -7.69 -33.48
N ARG A 365 -12.23 -8.17 -33.55
CA ARG A 365 -11.26 -7.87 -34.60
C ARG A 365 -10.99 -9.07 -35.50
N SER A 366 -10.25 -8.84 -36.58
CA SER A 366 -9.93 -9.86 -37.59
C SER A 366 -8.86 -10.86 -37.12
N SER A 367 -8.15 -10.56 -36.04
CA SER A 367 -7.06 -11.37 -35.49
C SER A 367 -6.85 -11.05 -34.00
N LEU A 368 -6.32 -12.00 -33.24
CA LEU A 368 -5.97 -11.82 -31.83
C LEU A 368 -4.96 -10.67 -31.64
N ALA A 369 -3.96 -10.54 -32.52
CA ALA A 369 -3.00 -9.42 -32.46
C ALA A 369 -3.69 -8.04 -32.48
N GLN A 370 -4.68 -7.86 -33.36
CA GLN A 370 -5.46 -6.62 -33.42
C GLN A 370 -6.37 -6.43 -32.20
N GLU A 371 -6.89 -7.52 -31.64
CA GLU A 371 -7.71 -7.49 -30.43
C GLU A 371 -6.88 -7.01 -29.23
N ILE A 372 -5.71 -7.61 -29.01
CA ILE A 372 -4.76 -7.26 -27.95
C ILE A 372 -4.34 -5.80 -28.07
N ALA A 373 -3.87 -5.37 -29.25
CA ALA A 373 -3.43 -4.00 -29.46
C ALA A 373 -4.55 -2.97 -29.20
N ALA A 374 -5.79 -3.28 -29.59
CA ALA A 374 -6.94 -2.41 -29.33
C ALA A 374 -7.31 -2.36 -27.84
N ASN A 375 -7.34 -3.53 -27.18
CA ASN A 375 -7.69 -3.63 -25.77
C ASN A 375 -6.61 -3.03 -24.86
N ALA A 376 -5.33 -3.12 -25.20
CA ALA A 376 -4.24 -2.46 -24.49
C ALA A 376 -4.37 -0.93 -24.51
N VAL A 377 -4.63 -0.36 -25.70
CA VAL A 377 -4.90 1.08 -25.83
C VAL A 377 -6.15 1.48 -25.05
N SER A 378 -7.21 0.67 -25.11
CA SER A 378 -8.45 0.93 -24.38
C SER A 378 -8.24 0.88 -22.86
N ALA A 379 -7.50 -0.11 -22.36
CA ALA A 379 -7.17 -0.24 -20.95
C ALA A 379 -6.36 0.96 -20.45
N GLY A 380 -5.41 1.46 -21.24
CA GLY A 380 -4.57 2.59 -20.83
C GLY A 380 -5.24 3.96 -20.98
N LEU A 381 -6.11 4.16 -21.98
CA LEU A 381 -6.60 5.51 -22.33
C LEU A 381 -8.11 5.71 -22.15
N HIS A 382 -8.89 4.64 -22.07
CA HIS A 382 -10.35 4.70 -22.11
C HIS A 382 -11.05 3.92 -21.00
N ASP A 383 -10.31 3.37 -20.03
CA ASP A 383 -10.91 2.79 -18.83
C ASP A 383 -11.51 3.92 -17.97
N PRO A 384 -12.85 3.99 -17.80
CA PRO A 384 -13.50 5.14 -17.18
C PRO A 384 -13.18 5.29 -15.68
N ARG A 385 -12.56 4.28 -15.07
CA ARG A 385 -12.13 4.31 -13.67
C ARG A 385 -10.87 5.13 -13.45
N PHE A 386 -10.10 5.39 -14.52
CA PHE A 386 -8.78 6.01 -14.43
C PHE A 386 -8.62 7.15 -15.45
N PRO A 387 -7.81 8.18 -15.15
CA PRO A 387 -7.38 9.11 -16.18
C PRO A 387 -6.52 8.39 -17.24
N PRO A 388 -6.43 8.92 -18.47
CA PRO A 388 -5.55 8.37 -19.49
C PRO A 388 -4.11 8.25 -18.99
N VAL A 389 -3.43 7.15 -19.34
CA VAL A 389 -2.01 6.93 -19.04
C VAL A 389 -1.15 8.05 -19.63
N ALA A 390 -0.31 8.65 -18.78
CA ALA A 390 0.67 9.66 -19.18
C ALA A 390 2.01 9.02 -19.58
N GLU A 391 2.81 9.73 -20.37
CA GLU A 391 4.07 9.23 -20.92
C GLU A 391 5.11 8.89 -19.83
N ASP A 392 5.14 9.67 -18.75
CA ASP A 392 6.01 9.45 -17.59
C ASP A 392 5.63 8.21 -16.77
N GLU A 393 4.42 7.66 -16.95
CA GLU A 393 4.02 6.41 -16.32
C GLU A 393 4.54 5.18 -17.05
N LEU A 394 4.83 5.26 -18.35
CA LEU A 394 5.18 4.09 -19.19
C LEU A 394 6.34 3.26 -18.63
N PRO A 395 7.42 3.84 -18.06
CA PRO A 395 8.50 3.08 -17.46
C PRO A 395 8.05 2.16 -16.31
N GLU A 396 6.92 2.48 -15.66
CA GLU A 396 6.41 1.85 -14.43
C GLU A 396 5.28 0.85 -14.67
N LEU A 397 4.84 0.68 -15.92
CA LEU A 397 3.69 -0.17 -16.26
C LEU A 397 4.10 -1.63 -16.47
N VAL A 398 3.32 -2.52 -15.89
CA VAL A 398 3.34 -3.97 -16.12
C VAL A 398 2.04 -4.38 -16.81
N TYR A 399 2.12 -5.31 -17.76
CA TYR A 399 1.02 -5.70 -18.62
C TYR A 399 0.74 -7.19 -18.46
N ASP A 400 -0.53 -7.58 -18.41
CA ASP A 400 -0.96 -8.97 -18.46
C ASP A 400 -2.01 -9.12 -19.57
N VAL A 401 -1.98 -10.24 -20.30
CA VAL A 401 -2.94 -10.56 -21.35
C VAL A 401 -3.64 -11.88 -21.04
N ASP A 402 -4.95 -11.81 -20.85
CA ASP A 402 -5.81 -12.98 -20.63
C ASP A 402 -6.57 -13.28 -21.93
N VAL A 403 -6.22 -14.36 -22.62
CA VAL A 403 -6.91 -14.79 -23.86
C VAL A 403 -8.00 -15.80 -23.52
N LEU A 404 -9.23 -15.54 -23.98
CA LEU A 404 -10.39 -16.36 -23.67
C LEU A 404 -10.49 -17.54 -24.63
N GLY A 405 -10.77 -18.72 -24.07
CA GLY A 405 -11.31 -19.85 -24.83
C GLY A 405 -12.75 -19.59 -25.29
N GLU A 406 -13.25 -20.43 -26.20
CA GLU A 406 -14.66 -20.38 -26.59
C GLU A 406 -15.55 -20.72 -25.39
N PRO A 407 -16.57 -19.91 -25.07
CA PRO A 407 -17.51 -20.22 -24.00
C PRO A 407 -18.35 -21.47 -24.32
N GLU A 408 -18.53 -22.31 -23.30
CA GLU A 408 -19.34 -23.52 -23.36
C GLU A 408 -20.53 -23.41 -22.40
N PRO A 409 -21.76 -23.76 -22.82
CA PRO A 409 -22.90 -23.81 -21.93
C PRO A 409 -22.68 -24.76 -20.74
N VAL A 410 -23.18 -24.37 -19.57
CA VAL A 410 -23.08 -25.14 -18.33
C VAL A 410 -24.39 -25.86 -18.05
N GLY A 411 -24.36 -27.19 -17.94
CA GLY A 411 -25.55 -28.00 -17.64
C GLY A 411 -25.90 -28.07 -16.15
N GLY A 412 -24.91 -27.89 -15.27
CA GLY A 412 -25.06 -27.95 -13.82
C GLY A 412 -23.89 -27.31 -13.07
N ARG A 413 -24.06 -27.04 -11.77
CA ARG A 413 -23.04 -26.33 -10.97
C ARG A 413 -21.75 -27.15 -10.80
N GLU A 414 -21.85 -28.47 -10.84
CA GLU A 414 -20.75 -29.43 -10.74
C GLU A 414 -19.72 -29.29 -11.88
N GLU A 415 -20.07 -28.60 -12.95
CA GLU A 415 -19.20 -28.29 -14.08
C GLU A 415 -18.37 -27.02 -13.88
N LEU A 416 -18.61 -26.27 -12.81
CA LEU A 416 -17.91 -25.04 -12.47
C LEU A 416 -16.81 -25.30 -11.46
N ASP A 417 -15.70 -24.60 -11.65
CA ASP A 417 -14.57 -24.58 -10.73
C ASP A 417 -14.00 -23.15 -10.78
N PRO A 418 -14.16 -22.35 -9.72
CA PRO A 418 -13.70 -20.96 -9.71
C PRO A 418 -12.20 -20.80 -10.00
N ARG A 419 -11.38 -21.81 -9.72
CA ARG A 419 -9.93 -21.79 -9.98
C ARG A 419 -9.59 -22.09 -11.44
N ARG A 420 -10.47 -22.79 -12.15
CA ARG A 420 -10.20 -23.25 -13.53
C ARG A 420 -10.98 -22.47 -14.58
N TYR A 421 -12.24 -22.16 -14.32
CA TYR A 421 -13.16 -21.63 -15.31
C TYR A 421 -13.62 -20.23 -14.97
N GLY A 422 -13.55 -19.32 -15.94
CA GLY A 422 -14.32 -18.09 -15.92
C GLY A 422 -15.78 -18.38 -16.23
N VAL A 423 -16.67 -17.48 -15.83
CA VAL A 423 -18.12 -17.62 -16.04
C VAL A 423 -18.69 -16.40 -16.74
N ILE A 424 -19.64 -16.66 -17.63
CA ILE A 424 -20.50 -15.64 -18.25
C ILE A 424 -21.92 -15.92 -17.80
N VAL A 425 -22.56 -14.91 -17.24
CA VAL A 425 -24.00 -14.92 -16.92
C VAL A 425 -24.68 -14.00 -17.92
N SER A 426 -25.68 -14.50 -18.64
CA SER A 426 -26.41 -13.74 -19.66
C SER A 426 -27.92 -13.94 -19.56
N THR A 427 -28.67 -12.99 -20.08
CA THR A 427 -30.14 -13.00 -20.14
C THR A 427 -30.61 -12.83 -21.59
N THR A 428 -31.85 -13.22 -21.87
CA THR A 428 -32.46 -13.13 -23.21
C THR A 428 -32.63 -11.70 -23.72
N ASP A 429 -32.63 -10.70 -22.82
CA ASP A 429 -32.67 -9.28 -23.14
C ASP A 429 -31.29 -8.67 -23.49
N GLY A 430 -30.23 -9.47 -23.48
CA GLY A 430 -28.88 -9.08 -23.89
C GLY A 430 -27.98 -8.53 -22.77
N ARG A 431 -28.44 -8.47 -21.51
CA ARG A 431 -27.53 -8.20 -20.39
C ARG A 431 -26.55 -9.36 -20.23
N ARG A 432 -25.31 -9.03 -19.88
CA ARG A 432 -24.26 -10.02 -19.60
C ARG A 432 -23.26 -9.52 -18.57
N GLY A 433 -22.78 -10.43 -17.74
CA GLY A 433 -21.67 -10.20 -16.84
C GLY A 433 -20.65 -11.34 -16.93
N LEU A 434 -19.37 -11.00 -16.84
CA LEU A 434 -18.27 -11.95 -16.92
C LEU A 434 -17.37 -11.83 -15.68
N LEU A 435 -16.88 -12.97 -15.22
CA LEU A 435 -15.81 -13.05 -14.24
C LEU A 435 -14.74 -14.04 -14.72
N LEU A 436 -13.48 -13.62 -14.64
CA LEU A 436 -12.32 -14.46 -14.97
C LEU A 436 -12.09 -15.51 -13.85
N PRO A 437 -11.44 -16.65 -14.14
CA PRO A 437 -11.09 -17.66 -13.13
C PRO A 437 -9.97 -17.17 -12.21
N ASP A 438 -9.77 -17.89 -11.10
CA ASP A 438 -8.59 -17.80 -10.23
C ASP A 438 -8.36 -16.38 -9.71
N LEU A 439 -9.40 -15.80 -9.12
CA LEU A 439 -9.37 -14.47 -8.52
C LEU A 439 -9.32 -14.62 -6.99
N ASP A 440 -8.39 -13.89 -6.36
CA ASP A 440 -8.26 -13.87 -4.91
C ASP A 440 -9.59 -13.48 -4.24
N GLY A 441 -10.00 -14.27 -3.24
CA GLY A 441 -11.25 -14.08 -2.51
C GLY A 441 -12.51 -14.56 -3.24
N VAL A 442 -12.39 -15.31 -4.35
CA VAL A 442 -13.52 -15.96 -5.04
C VAL A 442 -13.32 -17.47 -5.01
N ASP A 443 -13.56 -18.07 -3.84
CA ASP A 443 -13.30 -19.48 -3.59
C ASP A 443 -14.49 -20.40 -3.90
N THR A 444 -15.69 -19.84 -4.06
CA THR A 444 -16.92 -20.63 -4.23
C THR A 444 -17.63 -20.31 -5.54
N ILE A 445 -18.30 -21.32 -6.11
CA ILE A 445 -19.10 -21.19 -7.32
C ILE A 445 -20.20 -20.13 -7.13
N ASP A 446 -20.84 -20.14 -5.97
CA ASP A 446 -21.94 -19.22 -5.63
C ASP A 446 -21.46 -17.77 -5.63
N GLU A 447 -20.29 -17.52 -5.05
CA GLU A 447 -19.67 -16.20 -5.08
C GLU A 447 -19.28 -15.78 -6.49
N GLN A 448 -18.67 -16.69 -7.25
CA GLN A 448 -18.26 -16.44 -8.62
C GLN A 448 -19.45 -16.01 -9.50
N LEU A 449 -20.53 -16.79 -9.48
CA LEU A 449 -21.75 -16.51 -10.24
C LEU A 449 -22.42 -15.22 -9.77
N ARG A 450 -22.50 -14.98 -8.46
CA ARG A 450 -23.10 -13.77 -7.89
C ARG A 450 -22.34 -12.51 -8.33
N ILE A 451 -21.01 -12.54 -8.31
CA ILE A 451 -20.19 -11.41 -8.75
C ILE A 451 -20.36 -11.18 -10.25
N ALA A 452 -20.32 -12.24 -11.08
CA ALA A 452 -20.53 -12.14 -12.52
C ALA A 452 -21.91 -11.55 -12.83
N ALA A 453 -22.98 -12.08 -12.24
CA ALA A 453 -24.34 -11.60 -12.43
C ALA A 453 -24.49 -10.12 -12.01
N ARG A 454 -23.91 -9.72 -10.86
CA ARG A 454 -23.91 -8.34 -10.40
C ARG A 454 -23.23 -7.39 -11.39
N LYS A 455 -22.10 -7.79 -12.01
CA LYS A 455 -21.43 -6.97 -13.04
C LYS A 455 -22.32 -6.75 -14.28
N GLY A 456 -23.19 -7.72 -14.60
CA GLY A 456 -24.17 -7.60 -15.68
C GLY A 456 -25.50 -6.96 -15.26
N GLY A 457 -25.69 -6.62 -13.97
CA GLY A 457 -26.97 -6.17 -13.44
C GLY A 457 -28.08 -7.24 -13.55
N ILE A 458 -27.74 -8.51 -13.32
CA ILE A 458 -28.62 -9.67 -13.46
C ILE A 458 -28.88 -10.28 -12.07
N ALA A 459 -30.13 -10.59 -11.74
CA ALA A 459 -30.45 -11.46 -10.62
C ALA A 459 -30.50 -12.92 -11.09
N LEU A 460 -29.77 -13.81 -10.41
CA LEU A 460 -29.64 -15.23 -10.77
C LEU A 460 -30.97 -16.02 -10.72
N SER A 461 -31.99 -15.47 -10.06
CA SER A 461 -33.33 -16.05 -10.00
C SER A 461 -34.25 -15.62 -11.15
N GLU A 462 -33.80 -14.75 -12.05
CA GLU A 462 -34.58 -14.32 -13.22
C GLU A 462 -34.77 -15.50 -14.19
N ASP A 463 -35.95 -15.56 -14.81
CA ASP A 463 -36.23 -16.56 -15.85
C ASP A 463 -35.37 -16.31 -17.09
N GLY A 464 -34.82 -17.37 -17.68
CA GLY A 464 -34.03 -17.29 -18.92
C GLY A 464 -32.58 -16.84 -18.72
N VAL A 465 -32.04 -16.91 -17.49
CA VAL A 465 -30.61 -16.78 -17.23
C VAL A 465 -29.86 -17.99 -17.80
N ALA A 466 -28.86 -17.73 -18.63
CA ALA A 466 -27.93 -18.72 -19.16
C ALA A 466 -26.54 -18.53 -18.52
N ILE A 467 -25.87 -19.65 -18.27
CA ILE A 467 -24.51 -19.67 -17.73
C ILE A 467 -23.61 -20.41 -18.71
N GLU A 468 -22.50 -19.77 -19.06
CA GLU A 468 -21.42 -20.37 -19.84
C GLU A 468 -20.12 -20.34 -19.04
N ARG A 469 -19.26 -21.31 -19.28
CA ARG A 469 -17.90 -21.38 -18.72
C ARG A 469 -16.87 -21.23 -19.83
N PHE A 470 -15.68 -20.73 -19.49
CA PHE A 470 -14.55 -20.67 -20.42
C PHE A 470 -13.23 -20.81 -19.67
N VAL A 471 -12.20 -21.28 -20.37
CA VAL A 471 -10.82 -21.27 -19.86
C VAL A 471 -10.10 -20.00 -20.28
N VAL A 472 -9.07 -19.62 -19.51
CA VAL A 472 -8.23 -18.46 -19.83
C VAL A 472 -6.78 -18.90 -19.97
N GLU A 473 -6.18 -18.51 -21.09
CA GLU A 473 -4.73 -18.57 -21.29
C GLU A 473 -4.13 -17.26 -20.76
N ARG A 474 -3.38 -17.33 -19.65
CA ARG A 474 -2.81 -16.16 -18.97
C ARG A 474 -1.37 -15.93 -19.42
N HIS A 475 -1.08 -14.73 -19.89
CA HIS A 475 0.23 -14.28 -20.35
C HIS A 475 0.71 -13.12 -19.47
N ARG A 476 1.96 -13.19 -18.99
CA ARG A 476 2.56 -12.25 -18.02
C ARG A 476 3.96 -11.82 -18.42
#